data_AF-A0A915M1M7-F1
#
_entry.id   AF-A0A915M1M7-F1
#
_cell.length_a   1.000
_cell.length_b   1.000
_cell.length_c   1.000
_cell.angle_alpha   90.00
_cell.angle_beta   90.00
_cell.angle_gamma   90.00
#
_symmetry.space_group_name_H-M   'P 1'
#
loop_
_entity.id
_entity.type
_entity.pdbx_description
1 polymer ?
#
loop_
_entity_poly.entity_id
_entity_poly.type
_entity_poly.pdbx_seq_one_letter_code
_entity_poly.pdbx_strand_id
1 'polypeptide(L)'
;MEELNSVCELELRKYNWSIMPKDVHSPQTYAWKIYILSVLFSQYDTFMWMDTSINLEDKKYLDPIFEGIEKGKISEMVFPGGAVHSLKYAINLRMFTYTPIITDWIKIENQKWDAEMALLCAATKQCIHPDGSEFYCKSPRTTIGSCHRFDQSVMGILNVNSEYKRSLIAAQAKLLNSNGQEAYTYFSV
;
A
#
# COMPACT_ATOMS: atom_id res chain seq x y z
N MET A 1 17.01 17.36 -19.63
CA MET A 1 15.66 17.71 -20.12
C MET A 1 15.37 17.12 -21.49
N GLU A 2 16.32 17.13 -22.43
CA GLU A 2 16.13 16.54 -23.77
C GLU A 2 15.69 15.07 -23.73
N GLU A 3 16.28 14.24 -22.86
CA GLU A 3 15.90 12.83 -22.70
C GLU A 3 14.44 12.66 -22.26
N LEU A 4 14.00 13.38 -21.22
CA LEU A 4 12.62 13.33 -20.73
C LEU A 4 11.62 13.85 -21.78
N ASN A 5 12.00 14.89 -22.53
CA ASN A 5 11.16 15.46 -23.59
C ASN A 5 10.95 14.49 -24.76
N SER A 6 11.74 13.43 -24.88
CA SER A 6 11.57 12.41 -25.94
C SER A 6 10.59 11.30 -25.56
N VAL A 7 10.15 11.23 -24.30
CA VAL A 7 9.22 10.22 -23.82
C VAL A 7 7.78 10.64 -24.14
N CYS A 8 7.05 9.79 -24.85
CA CYS A 8 5.63 10.00 -25.17
C CYS A 8 4.78 9.88 -23.91
N GLU A 9 3.74 10.73 -23.79
CA GLU A 9 2.78 10.73 -22.67
C GLU A 9 3.45 10.86 -21.27
N LEU A 10 4.60 11.53 -21.18
CA LEU A 10 5.26 11.80 -19.92
C LEU A 10 4.69 13.07 -19.25
N GLU A 11 4.18 12.90 -18.03
CA GLU A 11 3.86 14.02 -17.16
C GLU A 11 4.87 14.10 -16.00
N LEU A 12 5.61 15.22 -15.91
CA LEU A 12 6.50 15.50 -14.78
C LEU A 12 5.80 16.42 -13.79
N ARG A 13 5.53 15.92 -12.58
CA ARG A 13 4.91 16.68 -11.49
C ARG A 13 5.93 17.04 -10.42
N LYS A 14 5.93 18.30 -9.98
CA LYS A 14 6.68 18.72 -8.80
C LYS A 14 5.83 18.46 -7.54
N TYR A 15 6.37 17.71 -6.60
CA TYR A 15 5.69 17.46 -5.34
C TYR A 15 5.54 18.75 -4.51
N ASN A 16 4.31 19.06 -4.11
CA ASN A 16 4.03 20.20 -3.25
C ASN A 16 4.12 19.80 -1.78
N TRP A 17 5.24 20.15 -1.14
CA TRP A 17 5.45 19.86 0.29
C TRP A 17 4.45 20.56 1.21
N SER A 18 3.79 21.65 0.79
CA SER A 18 2.86 22.39 1.66
C SER A 18 1.59 21.61 2.02
N ILE A 19 1.33 20.48 1.36
CA ILE A 19 0.17 19.63 1.65
C ILE A 19 0.37 18.77 2.91
N MET A 20 1.60 18.69 3.41
CA MET A 20 1.95 17.92 4.60
C MET A 20 2.02 18.84 5.84
N PRO A 21 1.79 18.32 7.04
CA PRO A 21 2.13 19.03 8.27
C PRO A 21 3.66 19.24 8.40
N LYS A 22 4.07 20.40 8.90
CA LYS A 22 5.50 20.79 8.96
C LYS A 22 6.37 19.83 9.75
N ASP A 23 5.81 19.21 10.79
CA ASP A 23 6.49 18.26 11.68
C ASP A 23 6.67 16.86 11.06
N VAL A 24 6.06 16.61 9.89
CA VAL A 24 6.28 15.42 9.07
C VAL A 24 6.98 15.72 7.73
N HIS A 25 7.47 16.96 7.53
CA HIS A 25 8.28 17.37 6.37
C HIS A 25 9.68 16.77 6.43
N SER A 26 9.80 15.46 6.26
CA SER A 26 11.09 14.80 6.13
C SER A 26 11.06 13.83 4.96
N PRO A 27 11.95 13.99 3.95
CA PRO A 27 12.08 13.04 2.87
C PRO A 27 12.54 11.66 3.39
N GLN A 28 13.24 11.62 4.54
CA GLN A 28 13.73 10.38 5.13
C GLN A 28 12.58 9.52 5.63
N THR A 29 11.52 10.09 6.17
CA THR A 29 10.37 9.30 6.67
C THR A 29 9.61 8.57 5.56
N TYR A 30 9.79 8.98 4.29
CA TYR A 30 9.03 8.48 3.15
C TYR A 30 7.50 8.69 3.25
N ALA A 31 7.03 9.51 4.21
CA ALA A 31 5.60 9.78 4.38
C ALA A 31 4.95 10.44 3.17
N TRP A 32 5.72 11.26 2.47
CA TRP A 32 5.33 11.90 1.21
C TRP A 32 4.88 10.91 0.13
N LYS A 33 5.36 9.65 0.14
CA LYS A 33 4.89 8.64 -0.83
C LYS A 33 3.40 8.36 -0.67
N ILE A 34 2.90 8.29 0.56
CA ILE A 34 1.48 8.03 0.82
C ILE A 34 0.60 9.20 0.41
N TYR A 35 1.09 10.43 0.56
CA TYR A 35 0.41 11.61 0.01
C TYR A 35 0.35 11.61 -1.52
N ILE A 36 1.41 11.16 -2.20
CA ILE A 36 1.35 11.02 -3.66
C ILE A 36 0.32 9.94 -4.02
N LEU A 37 0.35 8.79 -3.35
CA LEU A 37 -0.64 7.73 -3.59
C LEU A 37 -2.06 8.21 -3.35
N SER A 38 -2.34 8.97 -2.29
CA SER A 38 -3.69 9.49 -2.04
C SER A 38 -4.16 10.46 -3.13
N VAL A 39 -3.25 11.30 -3.66
CA VAL A 39 -3.54 12.14 -4.83
C VAL A 39 -3.82 11.29 -6.07
N LEU A 40 -3.01 10.24 -6.33
CA LEU A 40 -3.23 9.35 -7.46
C LEU A 40 -4.56 8.60 -7.35
N PHE A 41 -4.91 8.07 -6.18
CA PHE A 41 -6.20 7.42 -5.92
C PHE A 41 -7.39 8.37 -6.09
N SER A 42 -7.20 9.69 -5.98
CA SER A 42 -8.26 10.67 -6.26
C SER A 42 -8.46 11.00 -7.74
N GLN A 43 -7.53 10.58 -8.60
CA GLN A 43 -7.47 10.95 -10.02
C GLN A 43 -7.62 9.74 -10.96
N TYR A 44 -7.20 8.56 -10.51
CA TYR A 44 -7.12 7.36 -11.33
C TYR A 44 -7.72 6.18 -10.58
N ASP A 45 -8.52 5.37 -11.28
CA ASP A 45 -9.06 4.12 -10.75
C ASP A 45 -7.99 3.04 -10.60
N THR A 46 -6.91 3.13 -11.39
CA THR A 46 -5.82 2.17 -11.39
C THR A 46 -4.51 2.86 -11.77
N PHE A 47 -3.46 2.59 -11.02
CA PHE A 47 -2.11 3.07 -11.34
C PHE A 47 -1.06 2.04 -10.87
N MET A 48 0.15 2.13 -11.43
CA MET A 48 1.29 1.33 -11.03
C MET A 48 2.33 2.24 -10.37
N TRP A 49 2.75 1.88 -9.16
CA TRP A 49 3.85 2.55 -8.48
C TRP A 49 5.13 1.71 -8.59
N MET A 50 6.23 2.32 -9.05
CA MET A 50 7.51 1.64 -9.20
C MET A 50 8.63 2.50 -8.62
N ASP A 51 9.61 1.88 -7.96
CA ASP A 51 10.84 2.58 -7.58
C ASP A 51 11.64 2.94 -8.84
N THR A 52 12.38 4.04 -8.79
CA THR A 52 13.19 4.54 -9.93
C THR A 52 14.32 3.60 -10.33
N SER A 53 14.63 2.60 -9.51
CA SER A 53 15.62 1.57 -9.81
C SER A 53 15.06 0.37 -10.58
N ILE A 54 13.75 0.32 -10.82
CA ILE A 54 13.14 -0.77 -11.57
C ILE A 54 13.41 -0.57 -13.06
N ASN A 55 13.91 -1.63 -13.70
CA ASN A 55 14.08 -1.70 -15.15
C ASN A 55 13.16 -2.78 -15.71
N LEU A 56 12.32 -2.43 -16.68
CA LEU A 56 11.44 -3.36 -17.38
C LEU A 56 12.07 -3.72 -18.72
N GLU A 57 12.77 -4.85 -18.76
CA GLU A 57 13.52 -5.27 -19.95
C GLU A 57 12.64 -5.93 -21.02
N ASP A 58 11.48 -6.46 -20.64
CA ASP A 58 10.51 -7.10 -21.53
C ASP A 58 9.15 -6.42 -21.42
N LYS A 59 8.51 -6.18 -22.57
CA LYS A 59 7.14 -5.63 -22.67
C LYS A 59 6.10 -6.53 -22.00
N LYS A 60 6.38 -7.83 -21.92
CA LYS A 60 5.49 -8.84 -21.31
C LYS A 60 5.73 -9.05 -19.82
N TYR A 61 6.66 -8.31 -19.21
CA TYR A 61 7.03 -8.51 -17.81
C TYR A 61 5.83 -8.36 -16.86
N LEU A 62 4.88 -7.48 -17.22
CA LEU A 62 3.69 -7.19 -16.42
C LEU A 62 2.49 -8.09 -16.75
N ASP A 63 2.51 -8.84 -17.86
CA ASP A 63 1.40 -9.69 -18.30
C ASP A 63 0.94 -10.67 -17.21
N PRO A 64 1.83 -11.37 -16.47
CA PRO A 64 1.39 -12.29 -15.42
C PRO A 64 0.68 -11.58 -14.26
N ILE A 65 1.03 -10.32 -13.99
CA ILE A 65 0.38 -9.51 -12.95
C ILE A 65 -1.01 -9.12 -13.43
N PHE A 66 -1.13 -8.58 -14.65
CA PHE A 66 -2.42 -8.20 -15.23
C PHE A 66 -3.37 -9.39 -15.34
N GLU A 67 -2.92 -10.53 -15.86
CA GLU A 67 -3.72 -11.75 -15.90
C GLU A 67 -4.15 -12.23 -14.50
N GLY A 68 -3.27 -12.06 -13.51
CA GLY A 68 -3.55 -12.42 -12.13
C GLY A 68 -4.67 -11.56 -11.54
N ILE A 69 -4.65 -10.25 -11.80
CA ILE A 69 -5.67 -9.29 -11.36
C ILE A 69 -7.00 -9.58 -12.06
N GLU A 70 -7.00 -9.71 -13.39
CA GLU A 70 -8.21 -10.00 -14.19
C GLU A 70 -8.90 -11.29 -13.77
N LYS A 71 -8.12 -12.32 -13.41
CA LYS A 71 -8.62 -13.62 -12.95
C LYS A 71 -8.94 -13.62 -11.44
N GLY A 72 -8.80 -12.50 -10.74
CA GLY A 72 -9.00 -12.38 -9.29
C GLY A 72 -8.04 -13.24 -8.44
N LYS A 73 -6.91 -13.68 -9.02
CA LYS A 73 -5.94 -14.59 -8.38
C LYS A 73 -5.02 -13.86 -7.42
N ILE A 74 -4.72 -12.60 -7.66
CA ILE A 74 -3.93 -11.72 -6.78
C ILE A 74 -4.76 -10.49 -6.41
N SER A 75 -4.43 -9.83 -5.30
CA SER A 75 -5.13 -8.61 -4.87
C SER A 75 -4.80 -7.40 -5.75
N GLU A 76 -5.56 -6.33 -5.55
CA GLU A 76 -5.40 -5.03 -6.20
C GLU A 76 -4.08 -4.33 -5.82
N MET A 77 -3.37 -4.83 -4.80
CA MET A 77 -2.07 -4.31 -4.38
C MET A 77 -1.02 -5.43 -4.41
N VAL A 78 -0.13 -5.39 -5.41
CA VAL A 78 0.92 -6.41 -5.58
C VAL A 78 2.28 -5.77 -5.40
N PHE A 79 3.17 -6.45 -4.66
CA PHE A 79 4.58 -6.09 -4.52
C PHE A 79 5.45 -7.13 -5.22
N PRO A 80 5.55 -7.09 -6.57
CA PRO A 80 6.34 -8.05 -7.32
C PRO A 80 7.83 -7.73 -7.12
N GLY A 81 8.52 -8.52 -6.30
CA GLY A 81 9.98 -8.39 -6.16
C GLY A 81 10.53 -8.88 -4.82
N GLY A 82 11.76 -9.41 -4.86
CA GLY A 82 12.53 -9.72 -3.67
C GLY A 82 13.24 -8.48 -3.16
N ALA A 83 12.65 -7.76 -2.21
CA ALA A 83 13.42 -6.79 -1.43
C ALA A 83 14.44 -7.55 -0.57
N VAL A 84 15.59 -6.91 -0.27
CA VAL A 84 16.65 -7.47 0.60
C VAL A 84 16.16 -7.62 2.07
N HIS A 85 14.89 -7.34 2.33
CA HIS A 85 14.15 -7.63 3.54
C HIS A 85 12.64 -7.70 3.26
N SER A 86 11.90 -8.44 4.07
CA SER A 86 10.45 -8.43 4.00
C SER A 86 9.88 -7.08 4.47
N LEU A 87 8.69 -6.70 3.95
CA LEU A 87 7.93 -5.55 4.49
C LEU A 87 7.69 -5.71 6.00
N LYS A 88 7.60 -6.94 6.51
CA LYS A 88 7.43 -7.24 7.94
C LYS A 88 8.59 -6.75 8.81
N TYR A 89 9.80 -6.68 8.26
CA TYR A 89 10.97 -6.22 9.01
C TYR A 89 10.95 -4.71 9.26
N ALA A 90 10.38 -3.97 8.31
CA ALA A 90 10.26 -2.52 8.37
C ALA A 90 9.17 -2.03 9.33
N ILE A 91 8.29 -2.92 9.81
CA ILE A 91 7.13 -2.57 10.64
C ILE A 91 7.57 -2.44 12.11
N ASN A 92 7.34 -1.25 12.67
CA ASN A 92 7.31 -1.06 14.11
C ASN A 92 5.92 -1.43 14.64
N LEU A 93 5.83 -2.21 15.72
CA LEU A 93 4.56 -2.70 16.26
C LEU A 93 3.59 -1.58 16.67
N ARG A 94 4.09 -0.38 17.00
CA ARG A 94 3.24 0.77 17.32
C ARG A 94 2.41 1.24 16.13
N MET A 95 2.81 0.92 14.90
CA MET A 95 2.01 1.20 13.70
C MET A 95 0.59 0.65 13.79
N PHE A 96 0.39 -0.50 14.46
CA PHE A 96 -0.93 -1.11 14.58
C PHE A 96 -1.92 -0.29 15.43
N THR A 97 -1.44 0.70 16.18
CA THR A 97 -2.30 1.65 16.89
C THR A 97 -2.90 2.72 15.96
N TYR A 98 -2.29 2.95 14.79
CA TYR A 98 -2.71 3.95 13.81
C TYR A 98 -3.26 3.31 12.53
N THR A 99 -2.72 2.17 12.13
CA THR A 99 -3.14 1.42 10.94
C THR A 99 -3.33 -0.03 11.36
N PRO A 100 -4.51 -0.40 11.88
CA PRO A 100 -4.74 -1.74 12.40
C PRO A 100 -4.77 -2.78 11.28
N ILE A 101 -4.30 -4.00 11.60
CA ILE A 101 -4.54 -5.16 10.74
C ILE A 101 -5.98 -5.61 10.96
N ILE A 102 -6.73 -5.75 9.88
CA ILE A 102 -8.11 -6.25 9.92
C ILE A 102 -8.07 -7.76 10.13
N THR A 103 -8.86 -8.23 11.09
CA THR A 103 -9.00 -9.65 11.45
C THR A 103 -10.46 -9.93 11.81
N ASP A 104 -10.83 -11.19 12.05
CA ASP A 104 -12.20 -11.56 12.45
C ASP A 104 -12.67 -10.83 13.72
N TRP A 105 -11.72 -10.42 14.56
CA TRP A 105 -11.92 -9.71 15.82
C TRP A 105 -12.03 -8.19 15.65
N ILE A 106 -11.55 -7.65 14.53
CA ILE A 106 -11.54 -6.22 14.20
C ILE A 106 -12.29 -6.07 12.88
N LYS A 107 -13.63 -6.03 12.97
CA LYS A 107 -14.50 -5.76 11.81
C LYS A 107 -14.60 -4.25 11.63
N ILE A 108 -14.04 -3.75 10.54
CA ILE A 108 -14.21 -2.36 10.11
C ILE A 108 -15.16 -2.38 8.91
N GLU A 109 -16.35 -1.81 9.08
CA GLU A 109 -17.46 -1.93 8.13
C GLU A 109 -17.26 -1.15 6.82
N ASN A 110 -16.21 -0.33 6.67
CA ASN A 110 -16.02 0.55 5.50
C ASN A 110 -14.63 0.43 4.85
N GLN A 111 -14.61 0.16 3.53
CA GLN A 111 -13.37 0.01 2.74
C GLN A 111 -12.55 1.30 2.60
N LYS A 112 -13.21 2.46 2.64
CA LYS A 112 -12.57 3.80 2.55
C LYS A 112 -11.52 4.04 3.64
N TRP A 113 -11.62 3.29 4.75
CA TRP A 113 -10.80 3.43 5.94
C TRP A 113 -9.31 3.17 5.73
N ASP A 114 -8.91 2.22 4.87
CA ASP A 114 -7.50 1.80 4.82
C ASP A 114 -6.57 2.90 4.26
N ALA A 115 -6.93 3.49 3.11
CA ALA A 115 -6.16 4.58 2.51
C ALA A 115 -6.26 5.87 3.35
N GLU A 116 -7.42 6.14 3.94
CA GLU A 116 -7.63 7.27 4.85
C GLU A 116 -6.75 7.15 6.11
N MET A 117 -6.69 5.97 6.73
CA MET A 117 -5.82 5.72 7.89
C MET A 117 -4.35 5.76 7.54
N ALA A 118 -3.96 5.27 6.35
CA ALA A 118 -2.60 5.43 5.86
C ALA A 118 -2.22 6.91 5.71
N LEU A 119 -3.14 7.74 5.18
CA LEU A 119 -2.93 9.18 5.04
C LEU A 119 -2.89 9.91 6.39
N LEU A 120 -3.79 9.58 7.32
CA LEU A 120 -3.78 10.12 8.69
C LEU A 120 -2.49 9.75 9.44
N CYS A 121 -2.05 8.50 9.30
CA CYS A 121 -0.76 8.06 9.81
C CYS A 121 0.39 8.85 9.16
N ALA A 122 0.37 9.05 7.85
CA ALA A 122 1.38 9.85 7.15
C ALA A 122 1.41 11.31 7.62
N ALA A 123 0.29 11.83 8.13
CA ALA A 123 0.16 13.16 8.74
C ALA A 123 0.58 13.20 10.24
N THR A 124 0.89 12.05 10.85
CA THR A 124 1.11 11.93 12.29
C THR A 124 2.56 11.56 12.58
N LYS A 125 3.30 12.46 13.24
CA LYS A 125 4.74 12.28 13.55
C LYS A 125 5.05 10.96 14.26
N GLN A 126 4.27 10.61 15.28
CA GLN A 126 4.46 9.39 16.07
C GLN A 126 4.10 8.12 15.29
N CYS A 127 3.38 8.24 14.17
CA CYS A 127 3.09 7.11 13.31
C CYS A 127 4.22 6.88 12.30
N ILE A 128 4.67 7.93 11.60
CA ILE A 128 5.75 7.81 10.60
C ILE A 128 7.14 7.63 11.22
N HIS A 129 7.27 7.94 12.51
CA HIS A 129 8.48 7.78 13.29
C HIS A 129 8.14 7.49 14.77
N PRO A 130 7.73 6.25 15.09
CA PRO A 130 7.40 5.88 16.47
C PRO A 130 8.60 6.03 17.41
N ASP A 131 8.36 6.45 18.65
CA ASP A 131 9.46 6.65 19.61
C ASP A 131 10.28 5.37 19.81
N GLY A 132 11.60 5.53 19.79
CA GLY A 132 12.55 4.42 19.93
C GLY A 132 12.74 3.57 18.66
N SER A 133 12.10 3.92 17.54
CA SER A 133 12.34 3.24 16.27
C SER A 133 13.65 3.68 15.62
N GLU A 134 14.42 2.73 15.11
CA GLU A 134 15.59 3.05 14.29
C GLU A 134 15.18 3.28 12.83
N PHE A 135 15.72 4.33 12.20
CA PHE A 135 15.49 4.55 10.77
C PHE A 135 16.11 3.46 9.89
N TYR A 136 17.28 2.95 10.30
CA TYR A 136 18.02 1.96 9.54
C TYR A 136 17.76 0.54 10.05
N CYS A 137 17.37 -0.32 9.12
CA CYS A 137 17.13 -1.72 9.34
C CYS A 137 18.44 -2.53 9.34
N LYS A 138 19.07 -2.64 10.52
CA LYS A 138 20.31 -3.42 10.72
C LYS A 138 20.10 -4.91 10.48
N SER A 139 21.13 -5.62 10.02
CA SER A 139 21.09 -7.10 9.94
C SER A 139 21.34 -7.72 11.33
N PRO A 140 20.81 -8.92 11.64
CA PRO A 140 20.01 -9.79 10.78
C PRO A 140 18.55 -9.33 10.66
N ARG A 141 18.02 -9.39 9.44
CA ARG A 141 16.70 -8.86 9.09
C ARG A 141 15.57 -9.86 9.33
N THR A 142 15.59 -10.51 10.51
CA THR A 142 14.74 -11.66 10.85
C THR A 142 13.77 -11.40 12.01
N THR A 143 14.00 -10.35 12.80
CA THR A 143 13.17 -9.98 13.96
C THR A 143 12.26 -8.79 13.65
N ILE A 144 10.99 -8.86 14.05
CA ILE A 144 10.05 -7.75 13.87
C ILE A 144 10.39 -6.61 14.83
N GLY A 145 10.30 -5.35 14.37
CA GLY A 145 10.07 -4.20 15.26
C GLY A 145 11.28 -3.40 15.73
N SER A 146 12.50 -3.69 15.29
CA SER A 146 13.69 -2.88 15.66
C SER A 146 13.90 -1.63 14.81
N CYS A 147 13.46 -1.64 13.55
CA CYS A 147 13.52 -0.48 12.66
C CYS A 147 12.14 -0.07 12.15
N HIS A 148 12.06 1.14 11.59
CA HIS A 148 10.83 1.65 10.99
C HIS A 148 11.08 2.37 9.67
N ARG A 149 10.56 1.77 8.59
CA ARG A 149 10.37 2.41 7.28
C ARG A 149 8.88 2.60 7.08
N PHE A 150 8.38 3.84 7.22
CA PHE A 150 6.95 4.10 7.20
C PHE A 150 6.27 3.63 5.91
N ASP A 151 6.82 4.00 4.74
CA ASP A 151 6.26 3.62 3.43
C ASP A 151 6.07 2.10 3.30
N GLN A 152 7.11 1.33 3.61
CA GLN A 152 7.06 -0.14 3.57
C GLN A 152 6.13 -0.71 4.65
N SER A 153 6.09 -0.09 5.83
CA SER A 153 5.24 -0.55 6.93
C SER A 153 3.78 -0.47 6.57
N VAL A 154 3.33 0.73 6.17
CA VAL A 154 1.93 0.99 5.87
C VAL A 154 1.50 0.23 4.63
N MET A 155 2.32 0.19 3.58
CA MET A 155 2.07 -0.64 2.40
C MET A 155 1.93 -2.13 2.74
N GLY A 156 2.77 -2.65 3.64
CA GLY A 156 2.66 -4.02 4.11
C GLY A 156 1.37 -4.31 4.85
N ILE A 157 0.91 -3.38 5.70
CA ILE A 157 -0.36 -3.50 6.43
C ILE A 157 -1.54 -3.44 5.45
N LEU A 158 -1.53 -2.48 4.53
CA LEU A 158 -2.57 -2.33 3.49
C LEU A 158 -2.69 -3.59 2.64
N ASN A 159 -1.56 -4.18 2.25
CA ASN A 159 -1.55 -5.44 1.50
C ASN A 159 -2.21 -6.58 2.27
N VAL A 160 -1.83 -6.76 3.54
CA VAL A 160 -2.41 -7.81 4.39
C VAL A 160 -3.92 -7.59 4.57
N ASN A 161 -4.36 -6.35 4.78
CA ASN A 161 -5.77 -6.00 4.88
C ASN A 161 -6.53 -6.30 3.58
N SER A 162 -5.95 -5.97 2.42
CA SER A 162 -6.52 -6.26 1.10
C SER A 162 -6.68 -7.77 0.87
N GLU A 163 -5.65 -8.56 1.16
CA GLU A 163 -5.71 -10.02 1.02
C GLU A 163 -6.73 -10.67 1.96
N TYR A 164 -6.80 -10.20 3.21
CA TYR A 164 -7.78 -10.71 4.16
C TYR A 164 -9.22 -10.41 3.70
N LYS A 165 -9.50 -9.18 3.25
CA LYS A 165 -10.80 -8.80 2.67
C LYS A 165 -11.17 -9.68 1.48
N ARG A 166 -10.22 -9.92 0.56
CA ARG A 166 -10.43 -10.82 -0.58
C ARG A 166 -10.80 -12.23 -0.14
N SER A 167 -10.15 -12.74 0.91
CA SER A 167 -10.46 -14.06 1.46
C SER A 167 -11.89 -14.15 2.02
N LEU A 168 -12.40 -13.07 2.64
CA LEU A 168 -13.78 -13.00 3.14
C LEU A 168 -14.79 -13.00 2.00
N ILE A 169 -14.56 -12.21 0.95
CA ILE A 169 -15.43 -12.17 -0.25
C ILE A 169 -15.47 -13.54 -0.91
N ALA A 170 -14.30 -14.19 -1.07
CA ALA A 170 -14.22 -15.53 -1.64
C ALA A 170 -14.95 -16.59 -0.79
N ALA A 171 -14.88 -16.49 0.54
CA ALA A 171 -15.62 -17.36 1.45
C ALA A 171 -17.13 -17.15 1.33
N GLN A 172 -17.58 -15.88 1.27
CA GLN A 172 -18.99 -15.53 1.12
C GLN A 172 -19.56 -16.02 -0.23
N ALA A 173 -18.83 -15.84 -1.33
CA ALA A 173 -19.23 -16.32 -2.65
C ALA A 173 -19.38 -17.85 -2.68
N LYS A 174 -18.49 -18.59 -2.00
CA LYS A 174 -18.60 -20.05 -1.87
C LYS A 174 -19.85 -20.47 -1.10
N LEU A 175 -20.18 -19.77 -0.01
CA LEU A 175 -21.39 -20.03 0.79
C LEU A 175 -22.67 -19.72 0.02
N LEU A 176 -22.67 -18.67 -0.82
CA LEU A 176 -23.81 -18.33 -1.68
C LEU A 176 -24.04 -19.38 -2.77
N ASN A 177 -22.95 -19.85 -3.42
CA ASN A 177 -23.02 -20.90 -4.43
C ASN A 177 -23.47 -22.26 -3.85
N SER A 178 -23.17 -22.56 -2.58
CA SER A 178 -23.66 -23.77 -1.93
C SER A 178 -25.12 -23.69 -1.49
N ASN A 179 -25.66 -22.47 -1.31
CA ASN A 179 -27.00 -22.24 -0.74
C ASN A 179 -28.04 -21.78 -1.78
N GLY A 180 -27.67 -21.59 -3.06
CA GLY A 180 -28.60 -21.34 -4.16
C GLY A 180 -29.34 -19.99 -4.11
N GLN A 181 -28.86 -19.00 -3.36
CA GLN A 181 -29.45 -17.65 -3.32
C GLN A 181 -28.57 -16.62 -4.03
N GLU A 182 -29.10 -16.01 -5.09
CA GLU A 182 -28.58 -14.77 -5.68
C GLU A 182 -28.83 -13.60 -4.71
N ALA A 183 -27.77 -12.97 -4.24
CA ALA A 183 -27.87 -11.70 -3.52
C ALA A 183 -27.32 -10.57 -4.38
N TYR A 184 -28.24 -9.79 -4.96
CA TYR A 184 -27.96 -8.45 -5.44
C TYR A 184 -27.43 -7.64 -4.25
N THR A 185 -26.17 -7.24 -4.29
CA THR A 185 -25.67 -6.18 -3.40
C THR A 185 -25.00 -5.13 -4.26
N TYR A 186 -25.77 -4.09 -4.56
CA TYR A 186 -25.27 -2.83 -5.08
C TYR A 186 -24.32 -2.22 -4.05
N PHE A 187 -23.04 -2.05 -4.42
CA PHE A 187 -22.25 -0.97 -3.85
C PHE A 187 -22.57 0.28 -4.67
N SER A 188 -23.43 1.16 -4.13
CA SER A 188 -23.64 2.49 -4.69
C SER A 188 -22.44 3.37 -4.35
N VAL A 189 -21.87 3.99 -5.40
CA VAL A 189 -20.78 4.99 -5.39
C VAL A 189 -21.20 6.26 -4.67
#